data_AF-A0A059JF99-F1
#
_entry.id   AF-A0A059JF99-F1
#
_cell.length_a   1.000
_cell.length_b   1.000
_cell.length_c   1.000
_cell.angle_alpha   90.00
_cell.angle_beta   90.00
_cell.angle_gamma   90.00
#
_symmetry.space_group_name_H-M   'P 1'
#
loop_
_entity.id
_entity.type
_entity.pdbx_description
1 polymer ?
#
loop_
_entity_poly.entity_id
_entity_poly.type
_entity_poly.pdbx_seq_one_letter_code
_entity_poly.pdbx_strand_id
1 'polypeptide(L)'
;MERIALGATAAIDKTKKRLTFPEARHEVTFERQEDMPAFGSVIYSFVTAEDPYQERTGEEITKLYTAGTFPDNSRWPIGAVTSKCWQGEYSNAAEVLEDIR
;
A
#
# COMPACT_ATOMS: atom_id res chain seq x y z
N MET A 1 34.30 14.14 -23.14
CA MET A 1 33.16 13.29 -23.55
C MET A 1 33.11 12.12 -22.56
N GLU A 2 32.71 12.29 -21.29
CA GLU A 2 31.35 12.54 -20.77
C GLU A 2 30.35 11.49 -21.34
N ARG A 3 29.61 10.63 -20.60
CA ARG A 3 29.08 10.65 -19.23
C ARG A 3 28.70 9.23 -18.71
N ILE A 4 29.06 8.96 -17.46
CA ILE A 4 28.24 8.41 -16.34
C ILE A 4 27.51 7.06 -16.55
N ALA A 5 28.16 5.98 -16.11
CA ALA A 5 27.49 4.81 -15.52
C ALA A 5 27.53 4.99 -13.99
N LEU A 6 26.39 5.31 -13.37
CA LEU A 6 26.32 5.53 -11.92
C LEU A 6 25.03 4.93 -11.34
N GLY A 7 25.23 3.87 -10.54
CA GLY A 7 24.48 3.64 -9.31
C GLY A 7 23.06 3.08 -9.44
N ALA A 8 22.94 1.75 -9.53
CA ALA A 8 21.68 1.06 -9.19
C ALA A 8 21.86 -0.16 -8.26
N THR A 9 23.06 -0.39 -7.70
CA THR A 9 23.34 -1.58 -6.87
C THR A 9 23.78 -1.28 -5.44
N ALA A 10 23.40 -0.12 -4.89
CA ALA A 10 23.73 0.23 -3.50
C ALA A 10 22.55 0.90 -2.77
N ALA A 11 21.40 0.23 -2.68
CA ALA A 11 20.28 0.75 -1.88
C ALA A 11 19.37 -0.32 -1.25
N ILE A 12 19.86 -1.55 -1.04
CA ILE A 12 19.10 -2.59 -0.32
C ILE A 12 19.81 -3.06 0.97
N ASP A 13 20.93 -2.44 1.35
CA ASP A 13 21.60 -2.69 2.63
C ASP A 13 21.77 -1.40 3.45
N LYS A 14 20.63 -0.78 3.77
CA LYS A 14 20.53 0.28 4.80
C LYS A 14 19.42 -0.04 5.80
N THR A 15 19.30 -1.31 6.12
CA THR A 15 18.60 -1.81 7.29
C THR A 15 19.01 -0.96 8.52
N LYS A 16 18.02 -0.41 9.22
CA LYS A 16 18.07 -0.06 10.65
C LYS A 16 18.79 1.22 11.14
N LYS A 17 18.97 2.30 10.37
CA LYS A 17 19.38 3.58 11.01
C LYS A 17 18.62 4.83 10.57
N ARG A 18 17.72 5.23 11.49
CA ARG A 18 17.52 6.59 12.02
C ARG A 18 16.42 7.45 11.38
N LEU A 19 15.18 7.07 11.68
CA LEU A 19 14.15 8.03 12.04
C LEU A 19 14.07 8.04 13.58
N THR A 20 14.70 9.02 14.22
CA THR A 20 14.60 9.24 15.67
C THR A 20 13.35 10.07 15.95
N PHE A 21 12.27 9.40 16.37
CA PHE A 21 11.14 10.05 17.05
C PHE A 21 11.36 9.93 18.56
N PRO A 22 11.24 11.03 19.33
CA PRO A 22 11.55 11.00 20.74
C PRO A 22 10.42 10.30 21.53
N GLU A 23 10.84 9.38 22.41
CA GLU A 23 10.12 8.89 23.59
C GLU A 23 8.80 8.12 23.39
N ALA A 24 8.87 6.91 22.82
CA ALA A 24 8.12 5.74 23.31
C ALA A 24 8.67 4.46 22.64
N ARG A 25 9.26 3.55 23.43
CA ARG A 25 9.73 2.22 23.00
C ARG A 25 8.57 1.27 22.72
N HIS A 26 7.83 1.50 21.65
CA HIS A 26 7.29 0.38 20.89
C HIS A 26 8.16 0.29 19.64
N GLU A 27 8.91 -0.80 19.50
CA GLU A 27 9.56 -1.15 18.24
C GLU A 27 8.43 -1.42 17.25
N VAL A 28 7.93 -0.37 16.59
CA VAL A 28 6.93 -0.52 15.54
C VAL A 28 7.66 -1.12 14.34
N THR A 29 7.55 -2.43 14.21
CA THR A 29 7.93 -3.14 12.99
C THR A 29 6.88 -2.79 11.94
N PHE A 30 7.20 -1.90 11.02
CA PHE A 30 6.39 -1.68 9.84
C PHE A 30 6.64 -2.85 8.89
N GLU A 31 5.67 -3.74 8.73
CA GLU A 31 5.76 -4.78 7.72
C GLU A 31 5.30 -4.21 6.38
N ARG A 32 6.03 -4.50 5.30
CA ARG A 32 5.67 -4.00 3.94
C ARG A 32 4.26 -4.41 3.49
N GLN A 33 3.67 -5.41 4.13
CA GLN A 33 2.31 -5.88 3.89
C GLN A 33 1.25 -4.98 4.53
N GLU A 34 1.55 -4.34 5.67
CA GLU A 34 0.61 -3.48 6.40
C GLU A 34 0.22 -2.24 5.58
N ASP A 35 1.05 -1.84 4.61
CA ASP A 35 0.79 -0.73 3.70
C ASP A 35 -0.18 -1.11 2.56
N MET A 36 -0.45 -2.40 2.31
CA MET A 36 -1.26 -2.83 1.15
C MET A 36 -2.69 -2.29 1.17
N PRO A 37 -3.43 -2.31 2.30
CA PRO A 37 -4.77 -1.72 2.36
C PRO A 37 -4.80 -0.21 2.05
N ALA A 38 -3.80 0.52 2.53
CA ALA A 38 -3.64 1.95 2.24
C ALA A 38 -3.31 2.17 0.76
N PHE A 39 -2.42 1.34 0.20
CA PHE A 39 -2.06 1.39 -1.21
C PHE A 39 -3.25 1.10 -2.14
N GLY A 40 -4.06 0.08 -1.85
CA GLY A 40 -5.31 -0.16 -2.60
C GLY A 40 -6.26 1.05 -2.56
N SER A 41 -6.32 1.74 -1.43
CA SER A 41 -7.12 2.97 -1.30
C SER A 41 -6.59 4.10 -2.19
N VAL A 42 -5.26 4.24 -2.32
CA VAL A 42 -4.62 5.19 -3.25
C VAL A 42 -4.97 4.87 -4.71
N ILE A 43 -4.92 3.59 -5.11
CA ILE A 43 -5.32 3.18 -6.47
C ILE A 43 -6.78 3.56 -6.72
N TYR A 44 -7.68 3.25 -5.78
CA TYR A 44 -9.08 3.59 -5.90
C TYR A 44 -9.27 5.09 -6.14
N SER A 45 -8.70 5.94 -5.28
CA SER A 45 -8.79 7.40 -5.40
C SER A 45 -8.22 7.93 -6.71
N PHE A 46 -7.13 7.34 -7.23
CA PHE A 46 -6.60 7.75 -8.53
C PHE A 46 -7.56 7.49 -9.69
N VAL A 47 -8.31 6.39 -9.64
CA VAL A 47 -9.17 5.94 -10.74
C VAL A 47 -10.55 6.58 -10.66
N THR A 48 -11.08 6.79 -9.46
CA THR A 48 -12.43 7.31 -9.23
C THR A 48 -12.47 8.81 -8.97
N ALA A 49 -11.33 9.42 -8.60
CA ALA A 49 -11.26 10.76 -8.01
C ALA A 49 -12.07 10.91 -6.70
N GLU A 50 -12.32 9.81 -6.00
CA GLU A 50 -13.10 9.72 -4.75
C GLU A 50 -12.38 8.82 -3.73
N ASP A 51 -12.45 9.11 -2.43
CA ASP A 51 -11.94 8.16 -1.43
C ASP A 51 -12.88 6.95 -1.28
N PRO A 52 -12.35 5.73 -1.08
CA PRO A 52 -13.14 4.49 -1.08
C PRO A 52 -14.28 4.43 -0.05
N TYR A 53 -14.12 5.08 1.10
CA TYR A 53 -15.08 5.01 2.20
C TYR A 53 -15.64 6.40 2.55
N GLN A 54 -16.12 7.14 1.54
CA GLN A 54 -16.75 8.45 1.74
C GLN A 54 -17.76 8.40 2.89
N GLU A 55 -17.72 9.44 3.73
CA GLU A 55 -18.65 9.66 4.84
C GLU A 55 -18.67 8.56 5.92
N ARG A 56 -17.73 7.60 5.88
CA ARG A 56 -17.61 6.55 6.91
C ARG A 56 -16.63 6.95 8.01
N THR A 57 -17.00 6.64 9.24
CA THR A 57 -16.12 6.72 10.40
C THR A 57 -15.09 5.59 10.38
N GLY A 58 -13.98 5.76 11.10
CA GLY A 58 -12.95 4.72 11.23
C GLY A 58 -13.47 3.40 11.81
N GLU A 59 -14.46 3.44 12.71
CA GLU A 59 -15.10 2.25 13.27
C GLU A 59 -15.91 1.50 12.19
N GLU A 60 -16.67 2.22 11.36
CA GLU A 60 -17.42 1.62 10.26
C GLU A 60 -16.49 1.02 9.21
N ILE A 61 -15.39 1.70 8.87
CA ILE A 61 -14.36 1.18 7.98
C ILE A 61 -13.77 -0.11 8.55
N THR A 62 -13.44 -0.14 9.84
CA THR A 62 -12.91 -1.34 10.50
C THR A 62 -13.89 -2.52 10.41
N LYS A 63 -15.19 -2.28 10.61
CA LYS A 63 -16.23 -3.30 10.46
C LYS A 63 -16.34 -3.82 9.02
N LEU A 64 -16.24 -2.93 8.03
CA LEU A 64 -16.26 -3.28 6.61
C LEU A 64 -15.06 -4.16 6.22
N TYR A 65 -13.84 -3.78 6.63
CA TYR A 65 -12.65 -4.59 6.43
C TYR A 65 -12.76 -5.96 7.11
N THR A 66 -13.25 -6.00 8.35
CA THR A 66 -13.46 -7.27 9.08
C THR A 66 -14.48 -8.17 8.38
N ALA A 67 -15.49 -7.58 7.74
CA ALA A 67 -16.50 -8.30 6.96
C ALA A 67 -16.06 -8.63 5.52
N GLY A 68 -14.84 -8.26 5.11
CA GLY A 68 -14.37 -8.40 3.72
C GLY A 68 -15.23 -7.64 2.71
N THR A 69 -15.88 -6.56 3.15
CA THR A 69 -16.79 -5.76 2.31
C THR A 69 -16.08 -4.51 1.83
N PHE A 70 -15.87 -4.44 0.51
CA PHE A 70 -15.10 -3.37 -0.12
C PHE A 70 -15.94 -2.56 -1.11
N PRO A 71 -15.55 -1.31 -1.42
CA PRO A 71 -16.19 -0.51 -2.46
C PRO A 71 -16.11 -1.20 -3.83
N ASP A 72 -17.15 -1.02 -4.64
CA ASP A 72 -17.18 -1.58 -5.99
C ASP A 72 -16.12 -0.93 -6.87
N ASN A 73 -15.19 -1.74 -7.36
CA ASN A 73 -14.14 -1.37 -8.28
C ASN A 73 -14.18 -2.19 -9.59
N SER A 74 -15.23 -3.01 -9.79
CA SER A 74 -15.33 -3.98 -10.88
C SER A 74 -15.33 -3.37 -12.28
N ARG A 75 -15.75 -2.10 -12.38
CA ARG A 75 -15.80 -1.35 -13.64
C ARG A 75 -14.42 -0.96 -14.19
N TRP A 76 -13.35 -1.10 -13.40
CA TRP A 76 -12.01 -0.66 -13.76
C TRP A 76 -11.06 -1.85 -13.98
N PRO A 77 -10.23 -1.83 -15.04
CA PRO A 77 -9.25 -2.91 -15.28
C PRO A 77 -8.32 -3.18 -14.09
N ILE A 78 -7.95 -2.14 -13.34
CA ILE A 78 -7.10 -2.24 -12.15
C ILE A 78 -7.85 -2.70 -10.89
N GLY A 79 -9.18 -2.82 -10.94
CA GLY A 79 -10.02 -3.12 -9.78
C GLY A 79 -9.68 -4.44 -9.08
N ALA A 80 -9.26 -5.46 -9.83
CA ALA A 80 -8.80 -6.72 -9.27
C ALA A 80 -7.57 -6.54 -8.35
N VAL A 81 -6.60 -5.72 -8.77
CA VAL A 81 -5.41 -5.39 -7.98
C VAL A 81 -5.79 -4.60 -6.72
N THR A 82 -6.69 -3.62 -6.87
CA THR A 82 -7.23 -2.86 -5.72
C THR A 82 -7.88 -3.77 -4.68
N SER A 83 -8.70 -4.74 -5.12
CA SER A 83 -9.36 -5.70 -4.24
C SER A 83 -8.38 -6.61 -3.51
N LYS A 84 -7.35 -7.12 -4.20
CA LYS A 84 -6.29 -7.95 -3.60
C LYS A 84 -5.49 -7.18 -2.55
N CYS A 85 -5.22 -5.90 -2.79
CA CYS A 85 -4.57 -5.03 -1.82
C CYS A 85 -5.37 -4.90 -0.51
N TRP A 86 -6.70 -4.72 -0.60
CA TRP A 86 -7.56 -4.63 0.58
C TRP A 86 -7.76 -5.96 1.31
N GLN A 87 -7.70 -7.08 0.58
CA GLN A 87 -7.80 -8.43 1.14
C GLN A 87 -6.50 -8.93 1.78
N GLY A 88 -5.40 -8.18 1.63
CA GLY A 88 -4.08 -8.60 2.14
C GLY A 88 -3.49 -9.77 1.37
N GLU A 89 -3.87 -9.96 0.10
CA GLU A 89 -3.41 -11.07 -0.74
C GLU A 89 -1.96 -10.89 -1.24
N TYR A 90 -1.39 -9.70 -1.09
CA TYR A 90 -0.01 -9.41 -1.45
C TYR A 90 0.89 -9.41 -0.22
N SER A 91 2.04 -10.08 -0.33
CA SER A 91 3.08 -10.06 0.71
C SER A 91 3.98 -8.83 0.56
N ASN A 92 4.05 -8.25 -0.63
CA ASN A 92 4.90 -7.10 -0.95
C ASN A 92 4.50 -6.43 -2.29
N ALA A 93 5.03 -5.23 -2.53
CA ALA A 93 4.72 -4.44 -3.73
C ALA A 93 5.25 -5.03 -5.06
N ALA A 94 6.16 -6.01 -5.03
CA ALA A 94 6.61 -6.65 -6.27
C ALA A 94 5.53 -7.55 -6.87
N GLU A 95 4.72 -8.21 -6.04
CA GLU A 95 3.58 -9.02 -6.48
C GLU A 95 2.47 -8.15 -7.08
N VAL A 96 2.22 -6.98 -6.49
CA VAL A 96 1.36 -5.95 -7.08
C VAL A 96 1.84 -5.58 -8.49
N LEU A 97 3.13 -5.31 -8.64
CA LEU A 97 3.70 -4.90 -9.93
C LEU A 97 3.59 -6.01 -10.98
N GLU A 98 3.66 -7.29 -10.58
CA GLU A 98 3.45 -8.42 -11.48
C GLU A 98 2.03 -8.45 -12.03
N ASP A 99 1.01 -8.22 -11.19
CA ASP A 99 -0.39 -8.21 -11.61
C ASP A 99 -0.80 -6.97 -12.44
N ILE A 100 -0.02 -5.88 -12.39
CA ILE A 100 -0.27 -4.65 -13.16
C ILE A 100 0.35 -4.69 -14.57
N ARG A 101 1.40 -5.47 -14.77
CA ARG A 101 2.18 -5.54 -16.02
C ARG A 101 1.43 -6.24 -17.14
#